data_AF-A0A7U4RR13-F1
#
_entry.id   AF-A0A7U4RR13-F1
#
_cell.length_a   1.000
_cell.length_b   1.000
_cell.length_c   1.000
_cell.angle_alpha   90.00
_cell.angle_beta   90.00
_cell.angle_gamma   90.00
#
_symmetry.space_group_name_H-M   'P 1'
#
loop_
_entity.id
_entity.type
_entity.pdbx_description
1 polymer ?
#
loop_
_entity_poly.entity_id
_entity_poly.type
_entity_poly.pdbx_seq_one_letter_code
_entity_poly.pdbx_strand_id
1 'polypeptide(L)'
;MKKVIVTFGLTAMIATSVFAGDPAQTLIEKNKCMSCHNIMGMKDAPPFAGIAWRNSRINANTAKATLKNSIKNGSHGKYPMFSNTRMPSFSHLSDKELDTLATWVLSQAQNMKCGQGKCGSSMNNKKGWW
;
A
#
# COMPACT_ATOMS: atom_id res chain seq x y z
N MET A 1 -17.42 65.63 17.30
CA MET A 1 -16.33 64.64 17.44
C MET A 1 -16.84 63.47 18.25
N LYS A 2 -17.12 62.32 17.62
CA LYS A 2 -17.62 61.13 18.33
C LYS A 2 -16.87 59.92 17.78
N LYS A 3 -15.94 59.39 18.58
CA LYS A 3 -15.06 58.28 18.23
C LYS A 3 -15.84 56.98 18.43
N VAL A 4 -16.12 56.27 17.35
CA VAL A 4 -16.72 54.93 17.39
C VAL A 4 -15.57 53.93 17.35
N ILE A 5 -15.37 53.23 18.47
CA ILE A 5 -14.37 52.16 18.59
C ILE A 5 -15.11 50.86 18.31
N VAL A 6 -14.87 50.27 17.13
CA VAL A 6 -15.40 48.95 16.75
C VAL A 6 -14.33 47.91 17.08
N THR A 7 -14.51 47.20 18.20
CA THR A 7 -13.70 46.05 18.57
C THR A 7 -14.17 44.82 17.79
N PHE A 8 -13.38 44.41 16.79
CA PHE A 8 -13.53 43.15 16.08
C PHE A 8 -13.04 41.99 16.97
N GLY A 9 -13.97 41.23 17.55
CA GLY A 9 -13.66 39.99 18.26
C GLY A 9 -13.35 38.88 17.24
N LEU A 10 -12.07 38.53 17.09
CA LEU A 10 -11.62 37.42 16.26
C LEU A 10 -11.51 36.15 17.13
N THR A 11 -12.60 35.40 17.25
CA THR A 11 -12.60 34.08 17.89
C THR A 11 -12.02 33.07 16.91
N ALA A 12 -10.75 32.72 17.06
CA ALA A 12 -10.07 31.71 16.25
C ALA A 12 -10.50 30.29 16.68
N MET A 13 -11.33 29.64 15.88
CA MET A 13 -11.56 28.19 15.97
C MET A 13 -10.31 27.45 15.46
N ILE A 14 -9.58 26.82 16.37
CA ILE A 14 -8.47 25.93 16.02
C ILE A 14 -9.09 24.57 15.65
N ALA A 15 -9.17 24.28 14.36
CA ALA A 15 -9.53 22.95 13.87
C ALA A 15 -8.37 21.98 14.18
N THR A 16 -8.56 21.10 15.15
CA THR A 16 -7.63 20.01 15.43
C THR A 16 -7.85 18.90 14.40
N SER A 17 -7.05 18.90 13.34
CA SER A 17 -6.96 17.77 12.42
C SER A 17 -6.31 16.59 13.16
N VAL A 18 -7.13 15.63 13.57
CA VAL A 18 -6.66 14.30 13.97
C VAL A 18 -6.04 13.66 12.74
N PHE A 19 -4.71 13.58 12.68
CA PHE A 19 -4.00 12.76 11.72
C PHE A 19 -4.23 11.28 12.05
N ALA A 20 -5.36 10.74 11.58
CA ALA A 20 -5.50 9.29 11.46
C ALA A 20 -4.45 8.82 10.43
N GLY A 21 -3.54 7.92 10.84
CA GLY A 21 -2.55 7.33 9.94
C GLY A 21 -3.20 6.59 8.76
N ASP A 22 -2.42 6.32 7.69
CA ASP A 22 -2.92 5.58 6.52
C ASP A 22 -3.53 4.24 6.98
N PRO A 23 -4.83 4.01 6.72
CA PRO A 23 -5.50 2.78 7.12
C PRO A 23 -4.82 1.51 6.60
N ALA A 24 -4.24 1.55 5.40
CA ALA A 24 -3.51 0.43 4.83
C ALA A 24 -2.22 0.15 5.61
N GLN A 25 -1.47 1.20 5.96
CA GLN A 25 -0.23 1.07 6.71
C GLN A 25 -0.47 0.46 8.09
N THR A 26 -1.51 0.92 8.79
CA THR A 26 -1.93 0.35 10.08
C THR A 26 -2.23 -1.15 9.96
N LEU A 27 -2.95 -1.56 8.92
CA LEU A 27 -3.26 -2.97 8.67
C LEU A 27 -2.02 -3.80 8.33
N ILE A 28 -1.09 -3.26 7.54
CA ILE A 28 0.16 -3.92 7.14
C ILE A 28 1.04 -4.19 8.37
N GLU A 29 1.18 -3.19 9.24
CA GLU A 29 1.95 -3.28 10.47
C GLU A 29 1.32 -4.29 11.44
N LYS A 30 0.01 -4.15 11.71
CA LYS A 30 -0.74 -5.04 12.62
C LYS A 30 -0.68 -6.50 12.20
N ASN A 31 -0.75 -6.77 10.89
CA ASN A 31 -0.73 -8.14 10.34
C ASN A 31 0.68 -8.58 9.90
N LYS A 32 1.72 -7.80 10.22
CA LYS A 32 3.14 -8.11 9.96
C LYS A 32 3.42 -8.49 8.51
N CYS A 33 2.75 -7.88 7.53
CA CYS A 33 2.89 -8.26 6.12
C CYS A 33 4.34 -8.06 5.62
N MET A 34 5.04 -7.07 6.17
CA MET A 34 6.45 -6.77 5.88
C MET A 34 7.46 -7.80 6.44
N SER A 35 6.99 -8.78 7.23
CA SER A 35 7.85 -9.86 7.72
C SER A 35 8.35 -10.75 6.58
N CYS A 36 7.52 -10.98 5.54
CA CYS A 36 7.91 -11.78 4.37
C CYS A 36 7.97 -10.97 3.07
N HIS A 37 7.27 -9.84 2.99
CA HIS A 37 7.22 -8.99 1.80
C HIS A 37 8.01 -7.70 2.00
N ASN A 38 8.60 -7.20 0.92
CA ASN A 38 9.04 -5.81 0.82
C ASN A 38 8.15 -5.05 -0.16
N ILE A 39 8.18 -3.71 -0.13
CA ILE A 39 7.55 -2.91 -1.19
C ILE A 39 8.26 -3.16 -2.52
N MET A 40 9.59 -3.07 -2.51
CA MET A 40 10.49 -3.39 -3.62
C MET A 40 11.59 -4.35 -3.16
N GLY A 41 12.14 -5.12 -4.10
CA GLY A 41 13.18 -6.11 -3.82
C GLY A 41 12.63 -7.41 -3.23
N MET A 42 13.29 -8.53 -3.53
CA MET A 42 12.87 -9.84 -3.05
C MET A 42 13.24 -10.05 -1.57
N LYS A 43 12.43 -10.83 -0.87
CA LYS A 43 12.71 -11.37 0.47
C LYS A 43 12.26 -12.84 0.46
N ASP A 44 11.54 -13.28 1.49
CA ASP A 44 10.97 -14.63 1.58
C ASP A 44 9.72 -14.79 0.70
N ALA A 45 9.12 -13.68 0.28
CA ALA A 45 7.96 -13.61 -0.61
C ALA A 45 8.14 -12.51 -1.69
N PRO A 46 7.32 -12.50 -2.76
CA PRO A 46 7.48 -11.52 -3.83
C PRO A 46 7.22 -10.09 -3.35
N PRO A 47 7.94 -9.07 -3.85
CA PRO A 47 7.69 -7.68 -3.49
C PRO A 47 6.29 -7.24 -3.90
N PHE A 48 5.67 -6.36 -3.10
CA PHE A 48 4.35 -5.82 -3.41
C PHE A 48 4.29 -5.13 -4.77
N ALA A 49 5.34 -4.40 -5.15
CA ALA A 49 5.42 -3.78 -6.46
C ALA A 49 5.40 -4.81 -7.61
N GLY A 50 6.06 -5.96 -7.44
CA GLY A 50 6.04 -7.06 -8.41
C GLY A 50 4.70 -7.80 -8.46
N ILE A 51 4.06 -8.01 -7.29
CA ILE A 51 2.70 -8.55 -7.17
C ILE A 51 1.72 -7.66 -7.93
N ALA A 52 1.79 -6.35 -7.70
CA ALA A 52 0.95 -5.34 -8.32
C ALA A 52 1.13 -5.35 -9.85
N TRP A 53 2.37 -5.24 -10.32
CA TRP A 53 2.70 -5.22 -11.74
C TRP A 53 2.21 -6.49 -12.46
N ARG A 54 2.40 -7.67 -11.87
CA ARG A 54 1.94 -8.94 -12.45
C ARG A 54 0.42 -8.99 -12.53
N ASN A 55 -0.29 -8.65 -11.45
CA ASN A 55 -1.75 -8.73 -11.43
C ASN A 55 -2.40 -7.69 -12.35
N SER A 56 -1.83 -6.50 -12.48
CA SER A 56 -2.29 -5.48 -13.44
C SER A 56 -2.14 -5.91 -14.90
N ARG A 57 -1.29 -6.90 -15.21
CA ARG A 57 -1.07 -7.39 -16.58
C ARG A 57 -1.83 -8.66 -16.88
N ILE A 58 -1.80 -9.63 -15.97
CA ILE A 58 -2.39 -10.95 -16.19
C ILE A 58 -3.90 -10.95 -15.89
N ASN A 59 -4.32 -10.20 -14.87
CA ASN A 59 -5.68 -10.24 -14.32
C ASN A 59 -6.26 -8.84 -14.16
N ALA A 60 -6.00 -7.91 -15.09
CA ALA A 60 -6.30 -6.47 -14.90
C ALA A 60 -7.71 -6.20 -14.34
N ASN A 61 -8.73 -6.86 -14.88
CA ASN A 61 -10.13 -6.70 -14.50
C ASN A 61 -10.50 -7.38 -13.17
N THR A 62 -9.73 -8.38 -12.75
CA THR A 62 -10.00 -9.20 -11.55
C THR A 62 -8.88 -9.09 -10.50
N ALA A 63 -7.94 -8.16 -10.67
CA ALA A 63 -6.72 -8.05 -9.89
C ALA A 63 -7.02 -7.83 -8.41
N LYS A 64 -7.91 -6.88 -8.10
CA LYS A 64 -8.31 -6.59 -6.72
C LYS A 64 -8.98 -7.80 -6.06
N ALA A 65 -9.93 -8.44 -6.74
CA ALA A 65 -10.61 -9.64 -6.24
C ALA A 65 -9.63 -10.80 -6.01
N THR A 66 -8.69 -11.01 -6.93
CA THR A 66 -7.65 -12.04 -6.83
C THR A 66 -6.73 -11.81 -5.62
N LEU A 67 -6.36 -10.55 -5.36
CA LEU A 67 -5.55 -10.19 -4.19
C LEU A 67 -6.34 -10.36 -2.89
N LYS A 68 -7.59 -9.88 -2.83
CA LYS A 68 -8.48 -10.11 -1.67
C LYS A 68 -8.59 -11.59 -1.34
N ASN A 69 -8.84 -12.44 -2.34
CA ASN A 69 -8.92 -13.89 -2.15
C ASN A 69 -7.61 -14.48 -1.64
N SER A 70 -6.47 -14.02 -2.19
CA SER A 70 -5.16 -14.49 -1.72
C SER A 70 -4.90 -14.09 -0.27
N ILE A 71 -5.19 -12.84 0.12
CA ILE A 71 -5.00 -12.36 1.49
C ILE A 71 -5.93 -13.12 2.45
N LYS A 72 -7.21 -13.25 2.10
CA LYS A 72 -8.22 -13.91 2.94
C LYS A 72 -7.92 -15.38 3.18
N ASN A 73 -7.52 -16.11 2.13
CA ASN A 73 -7.41 -17.58 2.17
C ASN A 73 -5.95 -18.08 2.22
N GLY A 74 -4.99 -17.17 2.19
CA GLY A 74 -3.59 -17.51 1.95
C GLY A 74 -3.33 -17.85 0.48
N SER A 75 -2.07 -18.09 0.15
CA SER A 75 -1.69 -18.49 -1.21
C SER A 75 -0.39 -19.30 -1.24
N HIS A 76 -0.27 -20.14 -2.26
CA HIS A 76 0.88 -21.00 -2.49
C HIS A 76 1.03 -21.27 -3.99
N GLY A 77 2.26 -21.43 -4.48
CA GLY A 77 2.53 -21.79 -5.88
C GLY A 77 2.16 -20.75 -6.95
N LYS A 78 1.60 -19.59 -6.58
CA LYS A 78 1.21 -18.54 -7.54
C LYS A 78 2.40 -17.86 -8.21
N TYR A 79 3.57 -17.89 -7.58
CA TYR A 79 4.81 -17.28 -8.06
C TYR A 79 5.88 -18.37 -8.10
N PRO A 80 6.38 -18.78 -9.29
CA PRO A 80 7.31 -19.90 -9.42
C PRO A 80 8.59 -19.76 -8.59
N MET A 81 9.12 -18.54 -8.47
CA MET A 81 10.32 -18.26 -7.65
C MET A 81 10.08 -18.36 -6.14
N PHE A 82 8.83 -18.45 -5.71
CA PHE A 82 8.41 -18.56 -4.31
C PHE A 82 7.53 -19.81 -4.10
N SER A 83 7.76 -20.86 -4.90
CA SER A 83 6.97 -22.09 -4.88
C SER A 83 7.00 -22.81 -3.53
N ASN A 84 8.10 -22.66 -2.77
CA ASN A 84 8.26 -23.24 -1.43
C ASN A 84 7.69 -22.34 -0.31
N THR A 85 7.30 -21.10 -0.63
CA THR A 85 6.74 -20.17 0.36
C THR A 85 5.22 -20.25 0.36
N ARG A 86 4.63 -20.36 1.56
CA ARG A 86 3.17 -20.30 1.75
C ARG A 86 2.80 -19.00 2.46
N MET A 87 1.94 -18.21 1.84
CA MET A 87 1.35 -17.03 2.48
C MET A 87 0.23 -17.50 3.43
N PRO A 88 0.25 -17.11 4.71
CA PRO A 88 -0.79 -17.48 5.67
C PRO A 88 -2.15 -16.86 5.31
N SER A 89 -3.20 -17.44 5.86
CA SER A 89 -4.58 -16.94 5.74
C SER A 89 -4.83 -15.81 6.73
N PHE A 90 -5.46 -14.73 6.27
CA PHE A 90 -5.93 -13.60 7.08
C PHE A 90 -7.46 -13.53 7.07
N SER A 91 -8.12 -14.68 7.31
CA SER A 91 -9.58 -14.81 7.29
C SER A 91 -10.31 -13.98 8.35
N HIS A 92 -9.61 -13.51 9.38
CA HIS A 92 -10.15 -12.61 10.41
C HIS A 92 -10.35 -11.17 9.92
N LEU A 93 -9.78 -10.79 8.77
CA LEU A 93 -9.96 -9.46 8.20
C LEU A 93 -11.33 -9.33 7.55
N SER A 94 -11.97 -8.18 7.80
CA SER A 94 -13.21 -7.81 7.14
C SER A 94 -13.01 -7.56 5.65
N ASP A 95 -14.09 -7.64 4.86
CA ASP A 95 -14.02 -7.38 3.43
C ASP A 95 -13.54 -5.95 3.09
N LYS A 96 -13.78 -4.99 3.99
CA LYS A 96 -13.29 -3.60 3.88
C LYS A 96 -11.78 -3.50 4.12
N GLU A 97 -11.26 -4.19 5.11
CA GLU A 97 -9.81 -4.26 5.36
C GLU A 97 -9.09 -4.98 4.21
N LEU A 98 -9.68 -6.06 3.71
CA LEU A 98 -9.17 -6.77 2.53
C LEU A 98 -9.16 -5.86 1.28
N ASP A 99 -10.20 -5.06 1.08
CA ASP A 99 -10.24 -4.10 -0.03
C ASP A 99 -9.19 -3.00 0.12
N THR A 100 -8.99 -2.51 1.35
CA THR A 100 -7.96 -1.51 1.69
C THR A 100 -6.57 -2.05 1.36
N LEU A 101 -6.24 -3.26 1.83
CA LEU A 101 -4.95 -3.91 1.57
C LEU A 101 -4.74 -4.21 0.08
N ALA A 102 -5.74 -4.78 -0.60
CA ALA A 102 -5.63 -5.10 -2.02
C ALA A 102 -5.44 -3.85 -2.89
N THR A 103 -6.15 -2.76 -2.57
CA THR A 103 -6.00 -1.47 -3.24
C THR A 103 -4.59 -0.90 -3.02
N TRP A 104 -4.10 -0.94 -1.78
CA TRP A 104 -2.74 -0.50 -1.46
C TRP A 104 -1.68 -1.33 -2.19
N VAL A 105 -1.82 -2.66 -2.27
CA VAL A 105 -0.88 -3.51 -3.02
C VAL A 105 -0.87 -3.09 -4.49
N LEU A 106 -2.02 -2.91 -5.13
CA LEU A 106 -2.09 -2.51 -6.55
C LEU A 106 -1.46 -1.15 -6.81
N SER A 107 -1.55 -0.20 -5.87
CA SER A 107 -0.90 1.10 -6.02
C SER A 107 0.63 1.00 -6.00
N GLN A 108 1.21 -0.09 -5.47
CA GLN A 108 2.66 -0.29 -5.49
C GLN A 108 3.23 -0.57 -6.88
N ALA A 109 2.39 -0.79 -7.91
CA ALA A 109 2.85 -0.95 -9.30
C ALA A 109 3.69 0.25 -9.80
N GLN A 110 3.46 1.44 -9.26
CA GLN A 110 4.26 2.63 -9.57
C GLN A 110 5.71 2.51 -9.09
N ASN A 111 5.96 1.78 -8.00
CA ASN A 111 7.31 1.57 -7.48
C ASN A 111 8.15 0.69 -8.42
N MET A 112 7.53 -0.24 -9.17
CA MET A 112 8.24 -0.97 -10.26
C MET A 112 8.65 -0.04 -11.40
N LYS A 113 7.81 0.94 -11.76
CA LYS A 113 8.13 1.93 -12.81
C LYS A 113 9.29 2.82 -12.38
N CYS A 114 9.36 3.15 -11.09
CA CYS A 114 10.49 3.85 -10.48
C CYS A 114 11.80 3.06 -10.53
N GLY A 115 11.78 1.79 -10.09
CA GLY A 115 12.98 0.93 -10.06
C GLY A 115 13.57 0.63 -11.45
N GLN A 116 12.76 0.71 -12.50
CA GLN A 116 13.19 0.53 -13.90
C GLN A 116 13.66 1.84 -14.57
N GLY A 117 13.96 2.90 -13.79
CA GLY A 117 14.49 4.16 -14.29
C GLY A 117 13.47 5.07 -14.97
N LYS A 118 12.16 4.85 -14.76
CA LYS A 118 11.08 5.59 -15.43
C LYS A 118 10.20 6.43 -14.51
N CYS A 119 10.59 6.66 -13.25
CA CYS A 119 9.94 7.71 -12.47
C CYS A 119 10.82 8.96 -12.40
N GLY A 120 10.21 10.10 -12.71
CA GLY A 120 10.86 11.40 -12.70
C GLY A 120 11.44 11.69 -11.32
N SER A 121 12.72 12.03 -11.34
CA SER A 121 13.41 12.89 -10.36
C SER A 121 13.08 12.67 -8.89
N SER A 122 13.68 11.64 -8.30
CA SER A 122 14.36 11.72 -6.98
C SER A 122 14.39 10.31 -6.38
N MET A 123 15.52 9.62 -6.54
CA MET A 123 16.09 8.72 -5.54
C MET A 123 17.43 8.23 -6.09
N ASN A 124 18.49 8.90 -5.64
CA ASN A 124 19.87 8.55 -5.85
C ASN A 124 20.17 7.20 -5.17
N ASN A 125 19.90 6.06 -5.82
CA ASN A 125 20.75 4.89 -5.64
C ASN A 125 20.62 3.91 -6.81
N LYS A 126 21.67 3.90 -7.64
CA LYS A 126 21.87 2.95 -8.73
C LYS A 126 22.22 1.59 -8.13
N LYS A 127 21.34 0.58 -8.24
CA LYS A 127 21.70 -0.81 -8.60
C LYS A 127 20.45 -1.44 -9.22
N GLY A 128 20.55 -1.80 -10.50
CA GLY A 128 19.46 -2.32 -11.31
C GLY A 128 18.98 -3.69 -10.86
N TRP A 129 17.71 -3.97 -11.12
CA TRP A 129 17.08 -5.28 -10.89
C TRP A 129 16.39 -5.68 -12.20
N TRP A 130 17.10 -6.51 -12.98
CA TRP A 130 16.54 -7.46 -13.94
C TRP A 130 16.97 -8.84 -13.47
#